data_AF-A0A0D0AFF6-F1
#
_entry.id   AF-A0A0D0AFF6-F1
#
_cell.length_a   1.000
_cell.length_b   1.000
_cell.length_c   1.000
_cell.angle_alpha   90.00
_cell.angle_beta   90.00
_cell.angle_gamma   90.00
#
_symmetry.space_group_name_H-M   'P 1'
#
loop_
_entity.id
_entity.type
_entity.pdbx_description
1 polymer ?
#
loop_
_entity_poly.entity_id
_entity_poly.type
_entity_poly.pdbx_seq_one_letter_code
_entity_poly.pdbx_strand_id
1 'polypeptide(L)'
;PKAQWNLAEIEAFLTYLISVKSTMAGTDFKEITFNVAAQKIASKQTSGPLQTRAQCKNKWGLLVYNAIEAYCNKSSCYWDNEHGTNIEGSSAEALWDEYVSKKTNALLKPFKTIGWPYYSMMKQIL
;
A
#
# COMPACT_ATOMS: atom_id res chain seq x y z
N PRO A 1 19.61 9.32 0.64
CA PRO A 1 19.39 8.04 1.36
C PRO A 1 17.99 7.47 1.09
N LYS A 2 17.89 6.20 0.70
CA LYS A 2 16.58 5.54 0.47
C LYS A 2 15.90 5.31 1.83
N ALA A 3 14.65 5.71 1.94
CA ALA A 3 13.88 5.53 3.15
C ALA A 3 13.69 4.03 3.45
N GLN A 4 14.14 3.57 4.61
CA GLN A 4 13.84 2.23 5.12
C GLN A 4 12.64 2.35 6.04
N TRP A 5 11.56 1.65 5.73
CA TRP A 5 10.38 1.63 6.58
C TRP A 5 10.19 0.21 7.08
N ASN A 6 9.99 0.07 8.38
CA ASN A 6 9.60 -1.19 9.00
C ASN A 6 8.07 -1.31 9.06
N LEU A 7 7.58 -2.49 9.47
CA LEU A 7 6.15 -2.77 9.57
C LEU A 7 5.45 -1.85 10.59
N ALA A 8 6.06 -1.61 11.75
CA ALA A 8 5.50 -0.77 12.80
C ALA A 8 5.35 0.70 12.38
N GLU A 9 6.31 1.25 11.61
CA GLU A 9 6.24 2.58 11.02
C GLU A 9 5.08 2.66 10.01
N ILE A 10 4.94 1.66 9.14
CA ILE A 10 3.87 1.63 8.13
C ILE A 10 2.50 1.55 8.81
N GLU A 11 2.33 0.65 9.78
CA GLU A 11 1.08 0.47 10.50
C GLU A 11 0.68 1.72 11.30
N ALA A 12 1.62 2.32 12.04
CA ALA A 12 1.38 3.55 12.78
C ALA A 12 1.05 4.72 11.84
N PHE A 13 1.71 4.78 10.68
CA PHE A 13 1.45 5.80 9.66
C PHE A 13 0.04 5.67 9.09
N LEU A 14 -0.34 4.48 8.60
CA LEU A 14 -1.65 4.25 7.98
C LEU A 14 -2.78 4.40 9.01
N THR A 15 -2.60 3.91 10.23
CA THR A 15 -3.57 4.11 11.33
C THR A 15 -3.82 5.59 11.60
N TYR A 16 -2.75 6.39 11.62
CA TYR A 16 -2.89 7.84 11.77
C TYR A 16 -3.65 8.47 10.60
N LEU A 17 -3.34 8.09 9.35
CA LEU A 17 -4.07 8.61 8.19
C LEU A 17 -5.56 8.26 8.20
N ILE A 18 -5.92 7.03 8.58
CA ILE A 18 -7.32 6.61 8.75
C ILE A 18 -8.02 7.51 9.79
N SER A 19 -7.38 7.76 10.93
CA SER A 19 -7.96 8.63 11.98
C SER A 19 -8.24 10.05 11.46
N VAL A 20 -7.32 10.60 10.65
CA VAL A 20 -7.52 11.91 10.03
C VAL A 20 -8.61 11.86 8.96
N LYS A 21 -8.65 10.83 8.12
CA LYS A 21 -9.68 10.64 7.08
C LYS A 21 -11.09 10.57 7.69
N SER A 22 -11.24 9.89 8.82
CA SER A 22 -12.54 9.77 9.52
C SER A 22 -13.08 11.08 10.09
N THR A 23 -12.25 12.12 10.22
CA THR A 23 -12.62 13.40 10.85
C THR A 23 -12.58 14.59 9.89
N MET A 24 -12.08 14.40 8.67
CA MET A 24 -11.92 15.49 7.70
C MET A 24 -13.15 15.65 6.81
N ALA A 25 -13.54 16.91 6.55
CA ALA A 25 -14.64 17.27 5.66
C ALA A 25 -14.23 17.38 4.17
N GLY A 26 -13.04 16.91 3.80
CA GLY A 26 -12.45 17.10 2.46
C GLY A 26 -11.85 15.82 1.89
N THR A 27 -11.38 15.89 0.64
CA THR A 27 -10.85 14.74 -0.11
C THR A 27 -9.37 14.48 0.16
N ASP A 28 -8.59 15.55 0.35
CA ASP A 28 -7.12 15.49 0.37
C ASP A 28 -6.51 15.88 1.72
N PHE A 29 -5.48 15.14 2.13
CA PHE A 29 -4.73 15.46 3.34
C PHE A 29 -3.89 16.73 3.16
N LYS A 30 -3.91 17.57 4.20
CA LYS A 30 -3.11 18.79 4.25
C LYS A 30 -1.64 18.46 4.53
N GLU A 31 -0.76 19.39 4.17
CA GLU A 31 0.68 19.27 4.43
C GLU A 31 1.02 19.00 5.92
N ILE A 32 0.27 19.65 6.81
CA ILE A 32 0.40 19.48 8.26
C ILE A 32 0.17 18.04 8.71
N THR A 33 -0.71 17.30 8.04
CA THR A 33 -0.97 15.88 8.33
C THR A 33 0.30 15.07 8.17
N PHE A 34 1.04 15.23 7.07
CA PHE A 34 2.28 14.47 6.84
C PHE A 34 3.41 14.87 7.80
N ASN A 35 3.42 16.12 8.26
CA ASN A 35 4.37 16.57 9.27
C ASN A 35 4.10 15.90 10.64
N VAL A 36 2.84 15.88 11.07
CA VAL A 36 2.42 15.20 12.31
C VAL A 36 2.64 13.69 12.20
N ALA A 37 2.36 13.10 11.04
CA ALA A 37 2.61 11.69 10.79
C ALA A 37 4.08 11.33 10.99
N ALA A 38 5.00 12.11 10.40
CA ALA A 38 6.44 11.93 10.56
C ALA A 38 6.87 11.97 12.04
N GLN A 39 6.32 12.90 12.83
CA GLN A 39 6.58 12.98 14.27
C GLN A 39 6.07 11.75 15.02
N LYS A 40 4.86 11.26 14.70
CA LYS A 40 4.26 10.09 15.36
C LYS A 40 5.05 8.80 15.12
N ILE A 41 5.53 8.59 13.90
CA ILE A 41 6.27 7.36 13.53
C ILE A 41 7.74 7.39 13.92
N ALA A 42 8.30 8.56 14.25
CA ALA A 42 9.71 8.71 14.62
C ALA A 42 10.12 7.76 15.77
N SER A 43 9.25 7.57 16.75
CA SER A 43 9.49 6.65 17.89
C SER A 43 9.44 5.16 17.53
N LYS A 44 8.94 4.81 16.34
CA LYS A 44 8.81 3.43 15.83
C LYS A 44 9.92 3.05 14.87
N GLN A 45 10.82 3.98 14.55
CA GLN A 45 11.93 3.71 13.67
C GLN A 45 12.98 2.85 14.34
N THR A 46 13.38 1.78 13.67
CA THR A 46 14.37 0.81 14.16
C THR A 46 15.71 0.89 13.43
N SER A 47 15.76 1.55 12.27
CA SER A 47 16.96 1.66 11.44
C SER A 47 16.88 2.83 10.46
N GLY A 48 18.03 3.44 10.15
CA GLY A 48 18.13 4.51 9.15
C GLY A 48 17.70 5.89 9.64
N PRO A 49 17.68 6.91 8.76
CA PRO A 49 17.26 8.27 9.11
C PRO A 49 15.74 8.38 9.27
N LEU A 50 15.29 9.22 10.21
CA LEU A 50 13.87 9.50 10.46
C LEU A 50 13.11 9.84 9.17
N GLN A 51 11.89 9.33 9.07
CA GLN A 51 11.03 9.67 7.97
C GLN A 51 10.68 11.16 7.99
N THR A 52 10.89 11.80 6.87
CA THR A 52 10.56 13.19 6.62
C THR A 52 9.10 13.31 6.17
N ARG A 53 8.54 14.51 6.32
CA ARG A 53 7.26 14.90 5.70
C ARG A 53 7.18 14.50 4.21
N ALA A 54 8.26 14.73 3.46
CA ALA A 54 8.30 14.40 2.03
C ALA A 54 8.24 12.88 1.79
N GLN A 55 8.90 12.08 2.63
CA GLN A 55 8.80 10.62 2.56
C GLN A 55 7.41 10.12 2.93
N CYS A 56 6.78 10.66 3.98
CA CYS A 56 5.39 10.36 4.32
C CYS A 56 4.41 10.76 3.19
N LYS A 57 4.64 11.89 2.51
CA LYS A 57 3.80 12.33 1.39
C LYS A 57 4.00 11.50 0.12
N ASN A 58 5.23 11.05 -0.17
CA ASN A 58 5.54 10.31 -1.40
C ASN A 58 5.43 8.79 -1.22
N LYS A 59 5.38 8.29 0.02
CA LYS A 59 5.30 6.86 0.32
C LYS A 59 3.91 6.46 0.75
N TRP A 60 3.06 6.32 -0.25
CA TRP A 60 1.77 5.72 -0.10
C TRP A 60 1.85 4.43 -0.87
N GLY A 61 1.35 3.35 -0.31
CA GLY A 61 1.16 2.10 -1.05
C GLY A 61 0.18 2.24 -2.22
N LEU A 62 -0.19 3.47 -2.62
CA LEU A 62 -1.07 3.84 -3.71
C LEU A 62 -0.71 3.15 -5.03
N LEU A 63 0.58 3.01 -5.35
CA LEU A 63 1.00 2.28 -6.56
C LEU A 63 0.64 0.80 -6.48
N VAL A 64 0.81 0.18 -5.31
CA VAL A 64 0.45 -1.22 -5.08
C VAL A 64 -1.07 -1.37 -5.06
N TYR A 65 -1.77 -0.52 -4.29
CA TYR A 65 -3.24 -0.48 -4.23
C TYR A 65 -3.87 -0.32 -5.62
N ASN A 66 -3.45 0.68 -6.40
CA ASN A 66 -3.98 0.94 -7.73
C ASN A 66 -3.70 -0.22 -8.69
N ALA A 67 -2.55 -0.88 -8.57
CA ALA A 67 -2.25 -2.05 -9.38
C ALA A 67 -3.16 -3.23 -9.01
N ILE A 68 -3.40 -3.46 -7.71
CA ILE A 68 -4.33 -4.48 -7.22
C ILE A 68 -5.74 -4.21 -7.77
N GLU A 69 -6.25 -2.99 -7.60
CA GLU A 69 -7.57 -2.59 -8.11
C GLU A 69 -7.66 -2.75 -9.62
N ALA A 70 -6.64 -2.30 -10.36
CA ALA A 70 -6.60 -2.45 -11.82
C ALA A 70 -6.56 -3.91 -12.28
N TYR A 71 -5.97 -4.80 -11.49
CA TYR A 71 -5.98 -6.23 -11.75
C TYR A 71 -7.34 -6.86 -11.44
N CYS A 72 -7.92 -6.62 -10.25
CA CYS A 72 -9.22 -7.20 -9.90
C CYS A 72 -10.39 -6.64 -10.71
N ASN A 73 -10.35 -5.38 -11.14
CA ASN A 73 -11.35 -4.84 -12.07
C ASN A 73 -11.32 -5.52 -13.45
N LYS A 74 -10.16 -6.04 -13.89
CA LYS A 74 -10.01 -6.71 -15.20
C LYS A 74 -10.27 -8.21 -15.14
N SER A 75 -9.89 -8.86 -14.05
CA SER A 75 -9.91 -10.31 -13.91
C SER A 75 -11.08 -10.83 -13.07
N SER A 76 -11.91 -9.92 -12.53
CA SER A 76 -12.92 -10.24 -11.52
C SER A 76 -12.33 -11.01 -10.32
N CYS A 77 -11.03 -10.79 -10.02
CA CYS A 77 -10.42 -11.45 -8.87
C CYS A 77 -10.99 -10.95 -7.54
N TYR A 78 -10.96 -11.84 -6.56
CA TYR A 78 -11.07 -11.49 -5.17
C TYR A 78 -9.65 -11.25 -4.62
N TRP A 79 -9.45 -10.11 -3.95
CA TRP A 79 -8.21 -9.85 -3.23
C TRP A 79 -8.35 -10.29 -1.78
N ASP A 80 -7.37 -11.03 -1.30
CA ASP A 80 -7.23 -11.45 0.09
C ASP A 80 -5.97 -10.82 0.72
N ASN A 81 -6.08 -10.31 1.94
CA ASN A 81 -4.97 -9.63 2.61
C ASN A 81 -3.86 -10.57 3.08
N GLU A 82 -4.12 -11.87 3.14
CA GLU A 82 -3.16 -12.89 3.55
C GLU A 82 -2.60 -13.65 2.34
N HIS A 83 -3.43 -13.94 1.34
CA HIS A 83 -3.13 -14.80 0.20
C HIS A 83 -3.03 -14.07 -1.14
N GLY A 84 -3.31 -12.76 -1.19
CA GLY A 84 -3.17 -11.93 -2.38
C GLY A 84 -4.28 -12.21 -3.38
N THR A 85 -3.91 -12.49 -4.64
CA THR A 85 -4.89 -12.84 -5.68
C THR A 85 -5.35 -14.29 -5.65
N ASN A 86 -4.69 -15.15 -4.85
CA ASN A 86 -4.94 -16.57 -4.69
C ASN A 86 -5.28 -17.30 -6.00
N ILE A 87 -4.40 -17.15 -6.99
CA ILE A 87 -4.63 -17.65 -8.34
C ILE A 87 -4.46 -19.16 -8.39
N GLU A 88 -5.53 -19.86 -8.78
CA GLU A 88 -5.60 -21.30 -8.84
C GLU A 88 -5.96 -21.78 -10.25
N GLY A 89 -5.30 -22.84 -10.71
CA GLY A 89 -5.56 -23.49 -11.99
C GLY A 89 -4.75 -22.92 -13.17
N SER A 90 -4.36 -23.80 -14.08
CA SER A 90 -3.39 -23.50 -15.15
C SER A 90 -3.80 -22.35 -16.08
N SER A 91 -5.09 -22.20 -16.36
CA SER A 91 -5.59 -21.10 -17.20
C SER A 91 -5.46 -19.74 -16.52
N ALA A 92 -5.73 -19.67 -15.22
CA ALA A 92 -5.62 -18.42 -14.46
C ALA A 92 -4.14 -18.05 -14.22
N GLU A 93 -3.27 -19.05 -14.05
CA GLU A 93 -1.82 -18.85 -13.98
C GLU A 93 -1.24 -18.26 -15.26
N ALA A 94 -1.64 -18.77 -16.44
CA ALA A 94 -1.20 -18.23 -17.72
C ALA A 94 -1.61 -16.76 -17.90
N LEU A 95 -2.85 -16.42 -17.52
CA LEU A 95 -3.34 -15.03 -17.55
C LEU A 95 -2.59 -14.12 -16.57
N TRP A 96 -2.27 -14.62 -15.38
CA TRP A 96 -1.45 -13.89 -14.41
C TRP A 96 -0.06 -13.62 -14.95
N ASP A 97 0.63 -14.64 -15.44
CA ASP A 97 2.00 -14.55 -15.93
C ASP A 97 2.08 -13.58 -17.11
N GLU A 98 1.13 -13.64 -18.04
CA GLU A 98 1.02 -12.65 -19.12
C GLU A 98 0.79 -11.24 -18.56
N TYR A 99 -0.11 -11.08 -17.58
CA TYR A 99 -0.43 -9.79 -16.98
C TYR A 99 0.79 -9.15 -16.30
N VAL A 100 1.52 -9.90 -15.48
CA VAL A 100 2.68 -9.41 -14.72
C VAL A 100 3.98 -9.38 -15.52
N SER A 101 4.01 -10.00 -16.71
CA SER A 101 5.12 -9.86 -17.67
C SER A 101 5.28 -8.41 -18.15
N LYS A 102 4.18 -7.65 -18.19
CA LYS A 102 4.15 -6.23 -18.59
C LYS A 102 4.86 -5.40 -17.52
N LYS A 103 5.81 -4.56 -17.94
CA LYS A 103 6.64 -3.73 -17.04
C LYS A 103 5.81 -2.87 -16.06
N THR A 104 4.64 -2.40 -16.50
CA THR A 104 3.71 -1.61 -15.66
C THR A 104 3.11 -2.40 -14.50
N ASN A 105 3.01 -3.72 -14.64
CA ASN A 105 2.34 -4.61 -13.69
C ASN A 105 3.33 -5.49 -12.92
N ALA A 106 4.62 -5.45 -13.26
CA ALA A 106 5.66 -6.27 -12.65
C ALA A 106 5.76 -6.09 -11.13
N LEU A 107 5.27 -4.96 -10.60
CA LEU A 107 5.18 -4.72 -9.16
C LEU A 107 4.21 -5.67 -8.44
N LEU A 108 3.27 -6.28 -9.15
CA LEU A 108 2.31 -7.24 -8.58
C LEU A 108 2.87 -8.65 -8.43
N LYS A 109 4.00 -8.97 -9.09
CA LYS A 109 4.59 -10.32 -9.06
C LYS A 109 4.72 -10.94 -7.67
N PRO A 110 5.14 -10.21 -6.61
CA PRO A 110 5.26 -10.78 -5.28
C PRO A 110 3.93 -11.22 -4.68
N PHE A 111 2.81 -10.70 -5.17
CA PHE A 111 1.50 -10.86 -4.56
C PHE A 111 0.59 -11.93 -5.21
N LYS A 112 1.18 -12.86 -5.97
CA LYS A 112 0.44 -13.99 -6.54
C LYS A 112 -0.21 -14.86 -5.45
N THR A 113 0.56 -15.14 -4.39
CA THR A 113 0.17 -16.01 -3.27
C THR A 113 0.47 -15.40 -1.91
N ILE A 114 0.89 -14.13 -1.89
CA ILE A 114 1.21 -13.38 -0.69
C ILE A 114 0.32 -12.15 -0.69
N GLY A 115 -0.46 -11.98 0.36
CA GLY A 115 -1.32 -10.81 0.50
C GLY A 115 -0.55 -9.54 0.80
N TRP A 116 -1.28 -8.43 0.80
CA TRP A 116 -0.77 -7.15 1.22
C TRP A 116 -1.64 -6.64 2.37
N PRO A 117 -1.18 -6.74 3.62
CA PRO A 117 -2.02 -6.52 4.80
C PRO A 117 -2.54 -5.07 4.90
N TYR A 118 -1.94 -4.16 4.13
CA TYR A 118 -2.30 -2.75 4.11
C TYR A 118 -3.41 -2.41 3.10
N TYR A 119 -3.88 -3.36 2.27
CA TYR A 119 -4.91 -3.09 1.26
C TYR A 119 -6.20 -2.53 1.89
N SER A 120 -6.72 -3.16 2.95
CA SER A 120 -7.92 -2.66 3.64
C SER A 120 -7.73 -1.30 4.30
N MET A 121 -6.53 -1.01 4.80
CA MET A 121 -6.21 0.30 5.36
C MET A 121 -6.17 1.36 4.27
N MET A 122 -5.56 1.05 3.12
CA MET A 122 -5.51 1.95 1.97
C MET A 122 -6.90 2.24 1.41
N LYS A 123 -7.78 1.25 1.35
CA LYS A 123 -9.17 1.41 0.92
C LYS A 123 -9.98 2.36 1.82
N GLN A 124 -9.63 2.47 3.11
CA GLN A 124 -10.25 3.43 4.02
C GLN A 124 -9.67 4.85 3.89
N ILE A 125 -8.42 4.96 3.42
CA ILE A 125 -7.70 6.24 3.29
C ILE A 125 -8.06 6.95 1.98
N LEU A 126 -8.27 6.21 0.90
CA LEU A 126 -8.56 6.72 -0.44
C LEU A 126 -10.05 7.03 -0.58
#